data_AF-A0A7W9TSX5-F1
#
_entry.id   AF-A0A7W9TSX5-F1
#
_cell.length_a   1.000
_cell.length_b   1.000
_cell.length_c   1.000
_cell.angle_alpha   90.00
_cell.angle_beta   90.00
_cell.angle_gamma   90.00
#
_symmetry.space_group_name_H-M   'P 1'
#
loop_
_entity.id
_entity.type
_entity.pdbx_description
1 polymer ?
#
loop_
_entity_poly.entity_id
_entity_poly.type
_entity_poly.pdbx_seq_one_letter_code
_entity_poly.pdbx_strand_id
1 'polypeptide(L)'
;MKFPTLACALVALLWVSLRAQAQVQAPPEDYEYLRRIRVPDAVVNCVAALDEWVRQAQRYDSLLVPDRRALTARVESPVPASAIAQASAASPTPQASPIDTLIHLRAFAKVRGKYAWVPVKATCGIWHSHVVDVALTPRTVHAGSSSSPIH
;
A
#
# COMPACT_ATOMS: atom_id res chain seq x y z
N MET A 1 -2.07 -38.84 30.50
CA MET A 1 -1.99 -38.49 29.07
C MET A 1 -2.50 -37.06 28.87
N LYS A 2 -1.64 -36.04 29.04
CA LYS A 2 -2.02 -34.59 28.95
C LYS A 2 -0.97 -33.72 28.23
N PHE A 3 0.16 -34.32 27.84
CA PHE A 3 1.23 -33.64 27.13
C PHE A 3 0.91 -33.26 25.67
N PRO A 4 0.18 -34.06 24.86
CA PRO A 4 -0.04 -33.71 23.46
C PRO A 4 -0.98 -32.50 23.30
N THR A 5 -1.94 -32.32 24.20
CA THR A 5 -2.86 -31.17 24.19
C THR A 5 -2.15 -29.87 24.56
N LEU A 6 -1.20 -29.92 25.49
CA LEU A 6 -0.38 -28.77 25.88
C LEU A 6 0.56 -28.34 24.74
N ALA A 7 1.14 -29.30 24.03
CA ALA A 7 1.98 -29.03 22.86
C ALA A 7 1.19 -28.38 21.72
N CYS A 8 0.00 -28.88 21.39
CA CYS A 8 -0.86 -28.27 20.37
C CYS A 8 -1.30 -26.84 20.75
N ALA A 9 -1.64 -26.60 22.02
CA ALA A 9 -2.04 -25.28 22.48
C ALA A 9 -0.89 -24.26 22.38
N LEU A 10 0.33 -24.66 22.74
CA LEU A 10 1.52 -23.81 22.60
C LEU A 10 1.83 -23.49 21.14
N VAL A 11 1.73 -24.48 20.25
CA VAL A 11 1.92 -24.26 18.81
C VAL A 11 0.87 -23.30 18.28
N ALA A 12 -0.42 -23.48 18.61
CA ALA A 12 -1.48 -22.57 18.19
C ALA A 12 -1.27 -21.13 18.68
N LEU A 13 -0.85 -20.95 19.93
CA LEU A 13 -0.51 -19.64 20.50
C LEU A 13 0.67 -18.99 19.78
N LEU A 14 1.72 -19.76 19.45
CA LEU A 14 2.85 -19.30 18.64
C LEU A 14 2.42 -18.88 17.22
N TRP A 15 1.51 -19.62 16.59
CA TRP A 15 0.99 -19.25 15.27
C TRP A 15 0.17 -17.96 15.31
N VAL A 16 -0.66 -17.78 16.34
CA VAL A 16 -1.46 -16.56 16.50
C VAL A 16 -0.57 -15.37 16.83
N SER A 17 0.43 -15.53 17.70
CA SER A 17 1.36 -14.45 18.04
C SER A 17 2.23 -14.06 16.85
N LEU A 18 2.68 -15.02 16.04
CA LEU A 18 3.44 -14.74 14.82
C LEU A 18 2.59 -13.95 13.80
N ARG A 19 1.30 -14.27 13.68
CA ARG A 19 0.38 -13.49 12.83
C ARG A 19 0.06 -12.11 13.39
N ALA A 20 -0.05 -11.97 14.71
CA ALA A 20 -0.22 -10.68 15.36
C ALA A 20 1.02 -9.79 15.17
N GLN A 21 2.22 -10.36 15.29
CA GLN A 21 3.49 -9.67 15.05
C GLN A 21 3.67 -9.28 13.58
N ALA A 22 3.18 -10.08 12.62
CA ALA A 22 3.18 -9.72 11.20
C ALA A 22 2.30 -8.50 10.87
N GLN A 23 1.34 -8.15 11.74
CA GLN A 23 0.53 -6.92 11.63
C GLN A 23 1.23 -5.70 12.25
N VAL A 24 2.25 -5.91 13.10
CA VAL A 24 3.08 -4.84 13.66
C VAL A 24 4.16 -4.52 12.63
N GLN A 25 3.77 -3.85 11.55
CA GLN A 25 4.69 -3.25 10.60
C GLN A 25 5.49 -2.17 11.33
N ALA A 26 6.63 -2.54 11.88
CA ALA A 26 7.66 -1.58 12.23
C ALA A 26 7.99 -0.79 10.95
N PRO A 27 7.91 0.56 10.98
CA PRO A 27 8.30 1.37 9.83
C PRO A 27 9.74 1.00 9.48
N PRO A 28 10.03 0.57 8.24
CA PRO A 28 11.39 0.30 7.83
C PRO A 28 12.22 1.56 8.06
N GLU A 29 13.38 1.45 8.72
CA GLU A 29 14.27 2.59 8.97
C GLU A 29 14.62 3.36 7.67
N ASP A 30 14.50 2.69 6.52
CA ASP A 30 14.67 3.25 5.18
C ASP A 30 13.78 4.46 4.88
N TYR A 31 12.71 4.74 5.63
CA TYR A 31 11.80 5.87 5.37
C TYR A 31 11.96 7.08 6.30
N GLU A 32 12.96 7.10 7.18
CA GLU A 32 13.26 8.25 8.05
C GLU A 32 13.47 9.56 7.25
N TYR A 33 13.97 9.46 6.03
CA TYR A 33 14.13 10.62 5.15
C TYR A 33 12.79 11.31 4.85
N LEU A 34 11.68 10.55 4.72
CA LEU A 34 10.33 11.08 4.52
C LEU A 34 9.83 11.85 5.75
N ARG A 35 10.18 11.38 6.95
CA ARG A 35 9.86 12.08 8.21
C ARG A 35 10.60 13.41 8.32
N ARG A 36 11.88 13.44 7.94
CA ARG A 36 12.70 14.69 7.93
C ARG A 36 12.11 15.78 7.04
N ILE A 37 11.41 15.39 5.97
CA ILE A 37 10.73 16.32 5.07
C ILE A 37 9.25 16.56 5.43
N ARG A 38 8.83 16.19 6.65
CA ARG A 38 7.49 16.40 7.21
C ARG A 38 6.37 15.75 6.40
N VAL A 39 6.62 14.57 5.82
CA VAL A 39 5.53 13.75 5.26
C VAL A 39 4.72 13.17 6.43
N PRO A 40 3.37 13.17 6.38
CA PRO A 40 2.56 12.58 7.43
C PRO A 40 2.86 11.10 7.64
N ASP A 41 2.92 10.63 8.89
CA ASP A 41 3.24 9.23 9.21
C ASP A 41 2.29 8.23 8.54
N ALA A 42 1.01 8.60 8.39
CA ALA A 42 0.03 7.78 7.67
C ALA A 42 0.45 7.51 6.21
N VAL A 43 1.06 8.50 5.55
CA VAL A 43 1.58 8.36 4.17
C VAL A 43 2.86 7.52 4.17
N VAL A 44 3.74 7.70 5.15
CA VAL A 44 4.96 6.88 5.30
C VAL A 44 4.59 5.40 5.49
N ASN A 45 3.65 5.10 6.39
CA ASN A 45 3.17 3.74 6.64
C ASN A 45 2.53 3.13 5.39
N CYS A 46 1.78 3.93 4.62
CA CYS A 46 1.20 3.51 3.35
C CYS A 46 2.27 3.17 2.30
N VAL A 47 3.33 3.98 2.17
CA VAL A 47 4.45 3.69 1.26
C VAL A 47 5.17 2.39 1.66
N ALA A 48 5.44 2.20 2.96
CA ALA A 48 6.06 0.98 3.45
C ALA A 48 5.19 -0.27 3.20
N ALA A 49 3.88 -0.17 3.45
CA ALA A 49 2.94 -1.26 3.20
C ALA A 49 2.83 -1.62 1.71
N LEU A 50 2.85 -0.61 0.83
CA LEU A 50 2.84 -0.83 -0.61
C LEU A 50 4.12 -1.50 -1.13
N ASP A 51 5.29 -1.08 -0.63
CA ASP A 51 6.56 -1.69 -1.03
C ASP A 51 6.60 -3.17 -0.65
N GLU A 52 6.18 -3.51 0.57
CA GLU A 52 6.07 -4.91 1.01
C GLU A 52 5.07 -5.70 0.17
N TRP A 53 3.89 -5.14 -0.11
CA TRP A 53 2.88 -5.78 -0.95
C TRP A 53 3.39 -6.05 -2.37
N VAL A 54 4.14 -5.11 -2.97
CA VAL A 54 4.66 -5.27 -4.33
C VAL A 54 5.66 -6.42 -4.42
N ARG A 55 6.48 -6.66 -3.40
CA ARG A 55 7.40 -7.81 -3.38
C ARG A 55 6.65 -9.14 -3.50
N GLN A 56 5.44 -9.21 -2.93
CA GLN A 56 4.60 -10.40 -2.92
C GLN A 56 3.63 -10.47 -4.12
N ALA A 57 3.37 -9.34 -4.79
CA ALA A 57 2.46 -9.25 -5.91
C ALA A 57 2.95 -10.00 -7.16
N GLN A 58 2.03 -10.59 -7.91
CA GLN A 58 2.38 -11.34 -9.14
C GLN A 58 2.76 -10.44 -10.32
N ARG A 59 2.26 -9.20 -10.35
CA ARG A 59 2.33 -8.32 -11.52
C ARG A 59 3.52 -7.36 -11.50
N TYR A 60 4.03 -7.03 -10.33
CA TYR A 60 5.03 -5.98 -10.14
C TYR A 60 6.21 -6.51 -9.32
N ASP A 61 7.41 -5.99 -9.58
CA ASP A 61 8.64 -6.37 -8.86
C ASP A 61 9.04 -5.34 -7.82
N SER A 62 8.82 -4.06 -8.13
CA SER A 62 9.22 -2.95 -7.27
C SER A 62 8.33 -1.73 -7.49
N LEU A 63 8.26 -0.88 -6.47
CA LEU A 63 7.56 0.39 -6.50
C LEU A 63 8.55 1.54 -6.36
N LEU A 64 8.37 2.58 -7.16
CA LEU A 64 9.05 3.85 -7.03
C LEU A 64 8.01 4.91 -6.72
N VAL A 65 8.01 5.39 -5.48
CA VAL A 65 7.19 6.53 -5.07
C VAL A 65 8.00 7.80 -5.29
N PRO A 66 7.52 8.77 -6.09
CA PRO A 66 8.23 10.00 -6.33
C PRO A 66 8.43 10.80 -5.04
N ASP A 67 9.63 11.37 -4.88
CA ASP A 67 10.04 12.15 -3.70
C ASP A 67 9.23 13.45 -3.50
N ARG A 68 9.43 14.15 -2.36
CA ARG A 68 8.66 15.33 -1.84
C ARG A 68 8.03 16.29 -2.85
N ARG A 69 8.68 16.62 -3.97
CA ARG A 69 8.14 17.55 -5.00
C ARG A 69 7.09 16.89 -5.91
N ALA A 70 7.08 15.58 -5.95
CA ALA A 70 6.20 14.75 -6.77
C ALA A 70 5.32 13.80 -5.92
N LEU A 71 5.58 13.67 -4.62
CA LEU A 71 4.73 12.94 -3.67
C LEU A 71 3.40 13.69 -3.45
N THR A 72 2.48 13.51 -4.41
CA THR A 72 1.12 14.03 -4.34
C THR A 72 0.26 12.97 -3.65
N ALA A 73 0.28 12.97 -2.31
CA ALA A 73 -0.60 12.15 -1.52
C ALA A 73 -1.89 12.91 -1.21
N ARG A 74 -3.04 12.39 -1.66
CA ARG A 74 -4.36 12.88 -1.24
C ARG A 74 -4.82 12.01 -0.08
N VAL A 75 -4.97 12.63 1.08
CA VAL A 75 -5.52 11.97 2.28
C VAL A 75 -6.98 12.39 2.41
N GLU A 76 -7.88 11.42 2.35
CA GLU A 76 -9.31 11.63 2.51
C GLU A 76 -9.72 11.12 3.90
N SER A 77 -10.23 12.02 4.74
CA SER A 77 -10.78 11.71 6.07
C SER A 77 -11.82 12.78 6.44
N PRO A 78 -13.07 12.41 6.80
CA PRO A 78 -13.62 11.05 6.79
C PRO A 78 -13.83 10.52 5.36
N VAL A 79 -13.67 9.20 5.16
CA VAL A 79 -13.81 8.58 3.84
C VAL A 79 -15.29 8.39 3.47
N PRO A 80 -15.77 8.87 2.32
CA PRO A 80 -17.13 8.61 1.87
C PRO A 80 -17.29 7.14 1.46
N ALA A 81 -18.44 6.53 1.73
CA ALA A 81 -18.72 5.12 1.44
C ALA A 81 -18.45 4.72 -0.03
N SER A 82 -18.64 5.65 -0.96
CA SER A 82 -18.35 5.45 -2.39
C SER A 82 -16.86 5.30 -2.69
N ALA A 83 -15.98 5.97 -1.94
CA ALA A 83 -14.53 5.83 -2.09
C ALA A 83 -14.00 4.52 -1.50
N ILE A 84 -14.63 4.02 -0.43
CA ILE A 84 -14.34 2.70 0.15
C ILE A 84 -14.60 1.60 -0.89
N ALA A 85 -15.77 1.62 -1.53
CA ALA A 85 -16.14 0.62 -2.55
C ALA A 85 -15.18 0.62 -3.75
N GLN A 86 -14.72 1.79 -4.18
CA GLN A 86 -13.75 1.92 -5.28
C GLN A 86 -12.35 1.43 -4.90
N ALA A 87 -11.90 1.71 -3.66
CA ALA A 87 -10.63 1.23 -3.16
C ALA A 87 -10.63 -0.30 -3.05
N SER A 88 -11.65 -0.88 -2.40
CA SER A 88 -11.76 -2.34 -2.23
C SER A 88 -11.88 -3.09 -3.56
N ALA A 89 -12.50 -2.50 -4.58
CA ALA A 89 -12.57 -3.10 -5.92
C ALA A 89 -11.22 -3.14 -6.66
N ALA A 90 -10.30 -2.23 -6.30
CA ALA A 90 -8.95 -2.21 -6.84
C ALA A 90 -8.00 -3.15 -6.08
N SER A 91 -8.39 -3.58 -4.88
CA SER A 91 -7.60 -4.45 -4.02
C SER A 91 -7.67 -5.91 -4.47
N PRO A 92 -6.54 -6.64 -4.45
CA PRO A 92 -6.52 -8.06 -4.87
C PRO A 92 -7.34 -8.96 -3.94
N THR A 93 -7.58 -8.52 -2.70
CA THR A 93 -8.47 -9.14 -1.73
C THR A 93 -9.42 -8.07 -1.21
N PRO A 94 -10.66 -7.97 -1.72
CA PRO A 94 -11.64 -7.03 -1.20
C PRO A 94 -12.02 -7.44 0.23
N GLN A 95 -11.28 -6.94 1.21
CA GLN A 95 -11.67 -7.07 2.62
C GLN A 95 -12.63 -5.94 2.93
N ALA A 96 -13.81 -6.28 3.47
CA ALA A 96 -14.77 -5.33 4.04
C ALA A 96 -14.25 -4.80 5.39
N SER A 97 -12.98 -4.38 5.43
CA SER A 97 -12.37 -3.77 6.59
C SER A 97 -12.91 -2.35 6.73
N PRO A 98 -13.28 -1.91 7.93
CA PRO A 98 -13.66 -0.50 8.15
C PRO A 98 -12.46 0.39 7.80
N ILE A 99 -12.65 1.37 6.91
CA ILE A 99 -11.62 2.34 6.52
C ILE A 99 -12.04 3.72 7.04
N ASP A 100 -11.20 4.36 7.84
CA ASP A 100 -11.42 5.73 8.36
C ASP A 100 -10.70 6.80 7.53
N THR A 101 -9.61 6.41 6.87
CA THR A 101 -8.72 7.28 6.11
C THR A 101 -8.28 6.57 4.85
N LEU A 102 -8.41 7.24 3.71
CA LEU A 102 -8.00 6.71 2.41
C LEU A 102 -6.88 7.59 1.85
N ILE A 103 -5.74 6.97 1.57
CA ILE A 103 -4.59 7.65 0.98
C ILE A 103 -4.48 7.27 -0.48
N HIS A 104 -4.50 8.27 -1.36
CA HIS A 104 -4.18 8.11 -2.77
C HIS A 104 -2.80 8.68 -3.05
N LEU A 105 -1.94 7.92 -3.70
CA LEU A 105 -0.63 8.37 -4.13
C LEU A 105 -0.32 7.97 -5.56
N ARG A 106 0.59 8.72 -6.18
CA ARG A 106 1.11 8.43 -7.51
C ARG A 106 2.43 7.71 -7.35
N ALA A 107 2.62 6.63 -8.09
CA ALA A 107 3.86 5.88 -8.09
C ALA A 107 4.16 5.34 -9.48
N PHE A 108 5.35 4.79 -9.66
CA PHE A 108 5.71 3.97 -10.80
C PHE A 108 5.96 2.56 -10.32
N ALA A 109 5.38 1.57 -10.98
CA ALA A 109 5.61 0.17 -10.67
C ALA A 109 6.42 -0.48 -11.79
N LYS A 110 7.45 -1.24 -11.42
CA LYS A 110 8.20 -2.06 -12.37
C LYS A 110 7.41 -3.31 -12.69
N VAL A 111 7.13 -3.55 -13.96
CA VAL A 111 6.37 -4.75 -14.38
C VAL A 111 7.24 -5.99 -14.25
N ARG A 112 6.70 -7.05 -13.63
CA ARG A 112 7.44 -8.29 -13.41
C ARG A 112 7.94 -8.90 -14.71
N GLY A 113 9.24 -9.22 -14.73
CA GLY A 113 9.89 -9.80 -15.91
C GLY A 113 10.05 -8.86 -17.10
N LYS A 114 9.81 -7.54 -16.93
CA LYS A 114 10.03 -6.53 -17.97
C LYS A 114 10.93 -5.41 -17.45
N TYR A 115 11.72 -4.82 -18.35
CA TYR A 115 12.48 -3.60 -18.06
C TYR A 115 11.64 -2.34 -18.29
N ALA A 116 10.39 -2.35 -17.81
CA ALA A 116 9.44 -1.28 -18.04
C ALA A 116 8.81 -0.80 -16.72
N TRP A 117 8.80 0.52 -16.55
CA TRP A 117 8.12 1.20 -15.47
C TRP A 117 6.80 1.77 -15.98
N VAL A 118 5.71 1.48 -15.26
CA VAL A 118 4.38 1.98 -15.60
C VAL A 118 3.88 2.92 -14.50
N PRO A 119 3.29 4.07 -14.86
CA PRO A 119 2.65 4.93 -13.87
C PRO A 119 1.44 4.22 -13.28
N VAL A 120 1.32 4.24 -11.95
CA VAL A 120 0.23 3.64 -11.20
C VAL A 120 -0.37 4.66 -10.23
N LYS A 121 -1.67 4.53 -9.98
CA LYS A 121 -2.34 5.13 -8.84
C LYS A 121 -2.38 4.08 -7.75
N ALA A 122 -1.71 4.38 -6.66
CA ALA A 122 -1.64 3.54 -5.48
C ALA A 122 -2.63 4.06 -4.43
N THR A 123 -3.27 3.14 -3.72
CA THR A 123 -4.22 3.48 -2.66
C THR A 123 -3.96 2.66 -1.42
N CYS A 124 -4.05 3.28 -0.24
CA CYS A 124 -4.04 2.59 1.04
C CYS A 124 -5.28 2.95 1.85
N GLY A 125 -5.98 1.94 2.35
CA GLY A 125 -7.02 2.08 3.36
C GLY A 125 -6.41 1.96 4.74
N ILE A 126 -6.71 2.91 5.61
CA ILE A 126 -6.25 2.93 7.01
C ILE A 126 -7.46 2.77 7.93
N TRP A 127 -7.23 2.05 9.03
CA TRP A 127 -8.14 1.91 10.16
C TRP A 127 -7.37 2.09 11.46
N HIS A 128 -7.75 3.06 12.29
CA HIS A 128 -7.09 3.35 13.56
C HIS A 128 -5.56 3.41 13.42
N SER A 129 -5.06 4.16 12.44
CA SER A 129 -3.62 4.31 12.11
C SER A 129 -2.91 3.07 11.52
N HIS A 130 -3.61 1.95 11.33
CA HIS A 130 -3.07 0.75 10.68
C HIS A 130 -3.50 0.65 9.22
N VAL A 131 -2.58 0.25 8.35
CA VAL A 131 -2.90 -0.01 6.93
C VAL A 131 -3.62 -1.36 6.83
N VAL A 132 -4.89 -1.34 6.43
CA VAL A 132 -5.74 -2.53 6.32
C VAL A 132 -5.99 -2.95 4.88
N ASP A 133 -5.74 -2.06 3.92
CA ASP A 133 -5.96 -2.33 2.51
C ASP A 133 -4.93 -1.61 1.64
N VAL A 134 -4.48 -2.26 0.56
CA VAL A 134 -3.52 -1.71 -0.41
C VAL A 134 -3.87 -2.14 -1.82
N ALA A 135 -3.82 -1.19 -2.76
CA ALA A 135 -4.07 -1.46 -4.17
C ALA A 135 -3.20 -0.63 -5.10
N LEU A 136 -2.86 -1.21 -6.25
CA LEU A 136 -2.22 -0.53 -7.38
C LEU A 136 -3.08 -0.65 -8.63
N THR A 137 -3.42 0.51 -9.21
CA THR A 137 -4.13 0.59 -10.48
C THR A 137 -3.25 1.25 -11.54
N PRO A 138 -3.06 0.65 -12.72
CA PRO A 138 -2.36 1.31 -13.82
C PRO A 138 -3.03 2.62 -14.18
N ARG A 139 -2.23 3.67 -14.34
CA ARG A 139 -2.71 4.92 -14.92
C ARG A 139 -2.63 4.76 -16.42
N THR A 140 -3.78 4.70 -17.10
CA THR A 140 -3.80 4.82 -18.56
C THR A 140 -3.30 6.22 -18.91
N VAL A 141 -2.05 6.32 -19.34
CA VAL A 141 -1.58 7.53 -20.01
C VAL A 141 -2.33 7.54 -21.33
N HIS A 142 -3.43 8.27 -21.40
CA HIS A 142 -3.96 8.65 -22.70
C HIS A 142 -2.81 9.39 -23.39
N ALA A 143 -2.27 8.78 -24.45
CA ALA A 143 -1.48 9.46 -25.44
C ALA A 143 -2.40 10.52 -26.07
N GLY A 144 -2.50 11.67 -25.39
CA GLY A 144 -3.07 12.88 -25.96
C GLY A 144 -2.10 13.39 -27.00
N SER A 145 -2.18 12.81 -28.19
CA SER A 145 -1.73 13.44 -29.43
C SER A 145 -2.38 14.81 -29.55
N SER A 146 -1.63 15.86 -29.21
CA SER A 146 -1.69 17.11 -29.95
C SER A 146 -0.31 17.75 -29.91
N SER A 147 0.48 17.39 -30.91
CA SER A 147 1.53 18.25 -31.44
C SER A 147 0.98 19.66 -31.66
N SER A 148 1.45 20.64 -30.89
CA SER A 148 1.50 22.02 -31.36
C SER A 148 2.93 22.30 -31.79
N PRO A 149 3.23 22.38 -33.10
CA PRO A 149 4.46 23.01 -33.55
C PRO A 149 4.33 24.51 -33.25
N ILE A 150 5.27 25.03 -32.48
CA ILE A 150 5.48 26.47 -32.36
C ILE A 150 5.95 26.94 -33.74
N HIS A 151 5.15 27.81 -34.37
CA HIS A 151 5.52 28.59 -35.54
C HIS A 151 5.79 30.03 -35.10
#